data_AF-A0A7V9BGS3-F1
#
_entry.id   AF-A0A7V9BGS3-F1
#
_cell.length_a   1.000
_cell.length_b   1.000
_cell.length_c   1.000
_cell.angle_alpha   90.00
_cell.angle_beta   90.00
_cell.angle_gamma   90.00
#
_symmetry.space_group_name_H-M   'P 1'
#
loop_
_entity.id
_entity.type
_entity.pdbx_description
1 polymer ?
#
loop_
_entity_poly.entity_id
_entity_poly.type
_entity_poly.pdbx_seq_one_letter_code
_entity_poly.pdbx_strand_id
1 'polypeptide(L)'
;MSVARQGWSVRGLQGLAVGGVYAAWLITQHLLEKTRGVVTGFTDHTHALLAGANAYLNAHPSLADIILAVSSLEVDLAALSLVAFFFMRRESRPLLALWLILAMRQLCQASVSIPPPDGMIWRYPGFPTIVVTYGTSTDFFFSGHMALATLLATELTAQGAARRKQALAWGVALLQALIILSMRFHYVTDVVAGCLAAVAATQLADVCGRRLDASVAPWLKARAGAAIPAHAAPIRSPSRTPDAESASTYRRTGRAQEEQA
;
A
#
# COMPACT_ATOMS: atom_id res chain seq x y z
N MET A 1 16.90 42.25 -13.15
CA MET A 1 15.48 42.35 -12.69
C MET A 1 15.42 41.86 -11.25
N SER A 2 14.91 42.67 -10.31
CA SER A 2 15.09 42.43 -8.87
C SER A 2 14.24 41.26 -8.34
N VAL A 3 14.78 40.54 -7.35
CA VAL A 3 14.16 39.42 -6.60
C VAL A 3 12.71 39.72 -6.18
N ALA A 4 12.40 40.99 -5.89
CA ALA A 4 11.05 41.43 -5.60
C ALA A 4 10.09 41.18 -6.78
N ARG A 5 10.40 41.59 -8.01
CA ARG A 5 9.53 41.36 -9.19
C ARG A 5 9.27 39.87 -9.45
N GLN A 6 10.24 39.01 -9.15
CA GLN A 6 10.09 37.56 -9.27
C GLN A 6 9.10 37.01 -8.22
N GLY A 7 9.13 37.52 -6.99
CA GLY A 7 8.17 37.16 -5.93
C GLY A 7 6.72 37.57 -6.23
N TRP A 8 6.51 38.76 -6.82
CA TRP A 8 5.18 39.20 -7.25
C TRP A 8 4.63 38.36 -8.42
N SER A 9 5.50 37.93 -9.33
CA SER A 9 5.13 37.07 -10.46
C SER A 9 4.71 35.65 -10.02
N VAL A 10 5.44 35.07 -9.06
CA VAL A 10 5.12 33.75 -8.49
C VAL A 10 3.80 33.79 -7.71
N ARG A 11 3.60 34.80 -6.85
CA ARG A 11 2.34 34.96 -6.10
C ARG A 11 1.15 35.22 -7.02
N GLY A 12 1.34 35.97 -8.10
CA GLY A 12 0.34 36.15 -9.15
C GLY A 12 -0.04 34.82 -9.81
N LEU A 13 0.94 34.00 -10.19
CA LEU A 13 0.70 32.68 -10.78
C LEU A 13 0.00 31.71 -9.81
N GLN A 14 0.38 31.73 -8.53
CA GLN A 14 -0.29 30.96 -7.48
C GLN A 14 -1.75 31.40 -7.31
N GLY A 15 -2.00 32.72 -7.29
CA GLY A 15 -3.36 33.26 -7.23
C GLY A 15 -4.21 32.85 -8.43
N LEU A 16 -3.66 32.89 -9.64
CA LEU A 16 -4.32 32.41 -10.86
C LEU A 16 -4.61 30.90 -10.81
N ALA A 17 -3.67 30.09 -10.31
CA ALA A 17 -3.87 28.66 -10.16
C ALA A 17 -5.01 28.35 -9.17
N VAL A 18 -5.03 29.02 -8.02
CA VAL A 18 -6.11 28.87 -7.02
C VAL A 18 -7.45 29.32 -7.60
N GLY A 19 -7.49 30.50 -8.24
CA GLY A 19 -8.70 31.03 -8.88
C GLY A 19 -9.21 30.12 -10.00
N GLY A 20 -8.31 29.58 -10.82
CA GLY A 20 -8.64 28.64 -11.88
C GLY A 20 -9.21 27.32 -11.37
N VAL A 21 -8.62 26.74 -10.32
CA VAL A 21 -9.13 25.54 -9.65
C VAL A 21 -10.52 25.79 -9.06
N TYR A 22 -10.72 26.93 -8.39
CA TYR A 22 -12.02 27.28 -7.82
C TYR A 22 -13.08 27.51 -8.89
N ALA A 23 -12.73 28.19 -9.98
CA ALA A 23 -13.62 28.39 -11.12
C ALA A 23 -14.00 27.04 -11.77
N ALA A 24 -13.04 26.14 -11.97
CA ALA A 24 -13.30 24.80 -12.46
C ALA A 24 -14.25 24.01 -11.54
N TRP A 25 -14.07 24.14 -10.22
CA TRP A 25 -14.99 23.55 -9.23
C TRP A 25 -16.42 24.11 -9.35
N LEU A 26 -16.58 25.43 -9.47
CA LEU A 26 -17.90 26.05 -9.65
C LEU A 26 -18.57 25.62 -10.95
N ILE A 27 -17.82 25.58 -12.06
CA ILE A 27 -18.33 25.14 -13.36
C ILE A 27 -18.79 23.69 -13.28
N THR A 28 -17.96 22.81 -12.70
CA THR A 28 -18.32 21.40 -12.57
C THR A 28 -19.54 21.20 -11.66
N GLN A 29 -19.65 21.93 -10.54
CA GLN A 29 -20.85 21.85 -9.69
C GLN A 29 -22.11 22.29 -10.42
N HIS A 30 -22.07 23.41 -11.15
CA HIS A 30 -23.22 23.86 -11.95
C HIS A 30 -23.67 22.83 -12.99
N LEU A 31 -22.71 22.11 -13.61
CA LEU A 31 -23.03 21.04 -14.55
C LEU A 31 -23.64 19.81 -13.86
N LEU A 32 -23.17 19.46 -12.67
CA LEU A 32 -23.71 18.35 -11.87
C LEU A 32 -25.13 18.65 -11.37
N GLU A 33 -25.40 19.87 -10.91
CA GLU A 33 -26.74 20.27 -10.45
C GLU A 33 -27.79 20.16 -11.56
N LYS A 34 -27.45 20.60 -12.77
CA LYS A 34 -28.34 20.51 -13.95
C LYS A 34 -28.70 19.08 -14.33
N THR A 35 -27.83 18.12 -14.02
CA THR A 35 -27.95 16.73 -14.50
C THR A 35 -28.55 15.78 -13.48
N ARG A 36 -28.58 16.13 -12.18
CA ARG A 36 -28.93 15.19 -11.10
C ARG A 36 -30.36 15.31 -10.57
N GLY A 37 -31.01 16.47 -10.69
CA GLY A 37 -32.37 16.68 -10.17
C GLY A 37 -32.49 16.37 -8.66
N VAL A 38 -33.73 16.19 -8.18
CA VAL A 38 -33.99 15.75 -6.81
C VAL A 38 -33.97 14.22 -6.76
N VAL A 39 -33.05 13.64 -5.99
CA VAL A 39 -32.91 12.18 -5.84
C VAL A 39 -33.70 11.72 -4.60
N THR A 40 -34.59 10.75 -4.78
CA THR A 40 -35.47 10.22 -3.72
C THR A 40 -34.89 9.03 -2.94
N GLY A 41 -33.70 8.56 -3.32
CA GLY A 41 -33.04 7.40 -2.71
C GLY A 41 -31.52 7.42 -2.94
N PHE A 42 -30.83 6.37 -2.48
CA PHE A 42 -29.39 6.24 -2.67
C PHE A 42 -29.09 5.77 -4.10
N THR A 43 -28.57 6.67 -4.95
CA THR A 43 -28.28 6.39 -6.36
C THR A 43 -26.79 6.41 -6.62
N ASP A 44 -26.27 5.34 -7.21
CA ASP A 44 -24.89 5.26 -7.69
C ASP A 44 -24.83 5.31 -9.22
N HIS A 45 -24.39 6.45 -9.75
CA HIS A 45 -24.23 6.64 -11.19
C HIS A 45 -23.16 5.73 -11.79
N THR A 46 -22.21 5.22 -11.00
CA THR A 46 -21.21 4.26 -11.46
C THR A 46 -21.84 2.93 -11.83
N HIS A 47 -22.85 2.49 -11.06
CA HIS A 47 -23.62 1.29 -11.40
C HIS A 47 -24.43 1.46 -12.69
N ALA A 48 -24.88 2.68 -12.99
CA ALA A 48 -25.52 2.98 -14.27
C ALA A 48 -24.52 2.90 -15.44
N LEU A 49 -23.32 3.44 -15.27
CA LEU A 49 -22.24 3.32 -16.25
C LEU A 49 -21.82 1.86 -16.51
N LEU A 50 -21.87 1.01 -15.48
CA LEU A 50 -21.52 -0.40 -15.55
C LEU A 50 -22.72 -1.34 -15.75
N ALA A 51 -23.91 -0.80 -16.06
CA ALA A 51 -25.13 -1.59 -16.19
C ALA A 51 -25.01 -2.71 -17.24
N GLY A 52 -24.31 -2.47 -18.35
CA GLY A 52 -24.08 -3.49 -19.38
C GLY A 52 -23.23 -4.66 -18.88
N ALA A 53 -22.16 -4.38 -18.13
CA ALA A 53 -21.32 -5.42 -17.53
C ALA A 53 -22.10 -6.23 -16.48
N ASN A 54 -22.88 -5.54 -15.64
CA ASN A 54 -23.75 -6.19 -14.65
C ASN A 54 -24.80 -7.09 -15.31
N ALA A 55 -25.48 -6.61 -16.36
CA ALA A 55 -26.48 -7.38 -17.09
C ALA A 55 -25.86 -8.62 -17.76
N TYR A 56 -24.68 -8.47 -18.35
CA TYR A 56 -23.94 -9.60 -18.92
C TYR A 56 -23.60 -10.66 -17.87
N LEU A 57 -23.08 -10.26 -16.70
CA LEU A 57 -22.72 -11.19 -15.63
C LEU A 57 -23.96 -11.88 -15.01
N ASN A 58 -25.07 -11.16 -14.85
CA ASN A 58 -26.35 -11.75 -14.43
C ASN A 58 -26.85 -12.81 -15.44
N ALA A 59 -26.64 -12.59 -16.73
CA ALA A 59 -26.98 -13.56 -17.78
C ALA A 59 -26.01 -14.76 -17.87
N HIS A 60 -24.84 -14.69 -17.21
CA HIS A 60 -23.83 -15.76 -17.20
C HIS A 60 -23.45 -16.18 -15.77
N PRO A 61 -24.34 -16.87 -15.04
CA PRO A 61 -24.16 -17.21 -13.62
C PRO A 61 -22.85 -17.93 -13.30
N SER A 62 -22.44 -18.89 -14.13
CA SER A 62 -21.20 -19.66 -13.90
C SER A 62 -19.95 -18.77 -13.99
N LEU A 63 -19.94 -17.81 -14.92
CA LEU A 63 -18.85 -16.84 -15.02
C LEU A 63 -18.83 -15.92 -13.80
N ALA A 64 -19.99 -15.45 -13.37
CA ALA A 64 -20.12 -14.63 -12.18
C ALA A 64 -19.61 -15.36 -10.93
N ASP A 65 -19.94 -16.65 -10.76
CA ASP A 65 -19.46 -17.44 -9.63
C ASP A 65 -17.93 -17.63 -9.65
N ILE A 66 -17.35 -17.86 -10.83
CA ILE A 66 -15.88 -17.92 -10.98
C ILE A 66 -15.24 -16.59 -10.59
N ILE A 67 -15.76 -15.47 -11.09
CA ILE A 67 -15.23 -14.14 -10.76
C ILE A 67 -15.35 -13.88 -9.26
N LEU A 68 -16.49 -14.23 -8.65
CA LEU A 68 -16.73 -14.04 -7.22
C LEU A 68 -15.78 -14.89 -6.37
N ALA A 69 -15.54 -16.15 -6.76
CA ALA A 69 -14.56 -17.02 -6.10
C ALA A 69 -13.12 -16.48 -6.22
N VAL A 70 -12.69 -16.07 -7.43
CA VAL A 70 -11.36 -15.50 -7.66
C VAL A 70 -11.17 -14.20 -6.88
N SER A 71 -12.20 -13.35 -6.86
CA SER A 71 -12.20 -12.09 -6.14
C SER A 71 -12.11 -12.31 -4.62
N SER A 72 -12.78 -13.33 -4.09
CA SER A 72 -12.69 -13.67 -2.66
C SER A 72 -11.33 -14.26 -2.29
N LEU A 73 -10.76 -15.09 -3.17
CA LEU A 73 -9.41 -15.63 -3.01
C LEU A 73 -8.36 -14.52 -2.99
N GLU A 74 -8.53 -13.47 -3.80
CA GLU A 74 -7.64 -12.30 -3.78
C GLU A 74 -7.60 -11.64 -2.40
N VAL A 75 -8.76 -11.46 -1.77
CA VAL A 75 -8.86 -10.89 -0.41
C VAL A 75 -8.17 -11.78 0.62
N ASP A 76 -8.37 -13.10 0.54
CA ASP A 76 -7.70 -14.05 1.44
C ASP A 76 -6.18 -13.95 1.28
N LEU A 77 -5.69 -13.92 0.03
CA LEU A 77 -4.25 -13.77 -0.25
C LEU A 77 -3.72 -12.43 0.25
N ALA A 78 -4.49 -11.35 0.15
CA ALA A 78 -4.10 -10.04 0.66
C ALA A 78 -3.97 -10.05 2.18
N ALA A 79 -4.98 -10.56 2.88
CA ALA A 79 -4.96 -10.67 4.34
C ALA A 79 -3.81 -11.57 4.83
N LEU A 80 -3.64 -12.75 4.24
CA LEU A 80 -2.56 -13.68 4.57
C LEU A 80 -1.18 -13.08 4.28
N SER A 81 -1.04 -12.31 3.20
CA SER A 81 0.22 -11.63 2.87
C SER A 81 0.61 -10.58 3.91
N LEU A 82 -0.36 -9.80 4.41
CA LEU A 82 -0.12 -8.80 5.46
C LEU A 82 0.32 -9.47 6.78
N VAL A 83 -0.32 -10.58 7.13
CA VAL A 83 0.09 -11.41 8.28
C VAL A 83 1.49 -11.99 8.06
N ALA A 84 1.79 -12.48 6.86
CA ALA A 84 3.12 -13.00 6.52
C ALA A 84 4.20 -11.91 6.62
N PHE A 85 3.92 -10.68 6.15
CA PHE A 85 4.86 -9.55 6.25
C PHE A 85 5.22 -9.24 7.70
N PHE A 86 4.24 -9.27 8.61
CA PHE A 86 4.49 -9.11 10.04
C PHE A 86 5.52 -10.12 10.56
N PHE A 87 5.35 -11.41 10.27
CA PHE A 87 6.26 -12.45 10.74
C PHE A 87 7.64 -12.42 10.06
N MET A 88 7.67 -12.21 8.73
CA MET A 88 8.90 -12.25 7.95
C MET A 88 9.79 -11.03 8.22
N ARG A 89 9.19 -9.85 8.35
CA ARG A 89 9.93 -8.59 8.53
C ARG A 89 10.07 -8.18 10.00
N ARG A 90 9.24 -8.73 10.88
CA ARG A 90 9.18 -8.37 12.31
C ARG A 90 8.88 -6.89 12.53
N GLU A 91 8.01 -6.34 11.69
CA GLU A 91 7.50 -4.97 11.78
C GLU A 91 6.00 -5.05 12.11
N SER A 92 5.53 -4.37 13.18
CA SER A 92 4.13 -4.45 13.60
C SER A 92 3.15 -3.76 12.65
N ARG A 93 3.63 -2.80 11.87
CA ARG A 93 2.84 -1.93 11.00
C ARG A 93 1.86 -2.66 10.07
N PRO A 94 2.23 -3.65 9.23
CA PRO A 94 1.28 -4.30 8.32
C PRO A 94 0.12 -4.99 9.04
N LEU A 95 0.41 -5.66 10.17
CA LEU A 95 -0.62 -6.31 10.99
C LEU A 95 -1.50 -5.28 11.69
N LEU A 96 -0.92 -4.20 12.22
CA LEU A 96 -1.67 -3.14 12.86
C LEU A 96 -2.59 -2.42 11.87
N ALA A 97 -2.13 -2.15 10.64
CA ALA A 97 -2.95 -1.56 9.59
C ALA A 97 -4.13 -2.48 9.23
N LEU A 98 -3.90 -3.79 9.14
CA LEU A 98 -4.95 -4.79 8.95
C LEU A 98 -6.00 -4.74 10.07
N TRP A 99 -5.58 -4.71 11.34
CA TRP A 99 -6.50 -4.58 12.47
C TRP A 99 -7.30 -3.27 12.44
N LEU A 100 -6.65 -2.16 12.08
CA LEU A 100 -7.30 -0.86 12.00
C LEU A 100 -8.38 -0.83 10.91
N ILE A 101 -8.13 -1.37 9.71
CA ILE A 101 -9.18 -1.42 8.68
C ILE A 101 -10.36 -2.29 9.11
N LEU A 102 -10.11 -3.42 9.78
CA LEU A 102 -11.17 -4.30 10.28
C LEU A 102 -11.98 -3.59 11.37
N ALA A 103 -11.33 -2.93 12.32
CA ALA A 103 -12.01 -2.18 13.38
C ALA A 103 -12.83 -1.01 12.82
N MET A 104 -12.26 -0.22 11.91
CA MET A 104 -12.98 0.86 11.25
C MET A 104 -14.22 0.33 10.51
N ARG A 105 -14.08 -0.81 9.82
CA ARG A 105 -15.19 -1.44 9.10
C ARG A 105 -16.31 -1.88 10.03
N GLN A 106 -15.97 -2.56 11.15
CA GLN A 106 -16.99 -2.97 12.12
C GLN A 106 -17.74 -1.76 12.72
N LEU A 107 -17.04 -0.66 13.00
CA LEU A 107 -17.67 0.56 13.50
C LEU A 107 -18.59 1.21 12.46
N CYS A 108 -18.18 1.24 11.19
CA CYS A 108 -18.99 1.76 10.10
C CYS A 108 -20.25 0.93 9.86
N GLN A 109 -20.14 -0.40 9.82
CA GLN A 109 -21.30 -1.30 9.68
C GLN A 109 -22.27 -1.20 10.86
N ALA A 110 -21.76 -1.02 12.08
CA ALA A 110 -22.60 -0.83 13.26
C ALA A 110 -23.35 0.51 13.22
N SER A 111 -22.81 1.51 12.51
CA SER A 111 -23.34 2.88 12.48
C SER A 111 -24.23 3.16 11.26
N VAL A 112 -24.00 2.46 10.15
CA VAL A 112 -24.63 2.75 8.86
C VAL A 112 -25.10 1.44 8.22
N SER A 113 -26.37 1.43 7.82
CA SER A 113 -26.96 0.36 7.00
C SER A 113 -27.52 0.96 5.73
N ILE A 114 -27.11 0.42 4.59
CA ILE A 114 -27.51 0.86 3.24
C ILE A 114 -28.19 -0.33 2.57
N PRO A 115 -29.28 -0.13 1.80
CA PRO A 115 -29.89 -1.23 1.06
C PRO A 115 -28.90 -1.84 0.06
N PRO A 116 -29.06 -3.13 -0.28
CA PRO A 116 -28.29 -3.74 -1.35
C PRO A 116 -28.58 -3.06 -2.69
N PRO A 117 -27.57 -2.88 -3.57
CA PRO A 117 -27.80 -2.38 -4.91
C PRO A 117 -28.68 -3.31 -5.74
N ASP A 118 -29.53 -2.75 -6.60
CA ASP A 118 -30.30 -3.53 -7.57
C ASP A 118 -29.37 -4.35 -8.47
N GLY A 119 -29.72 -5.62 -8.73
CA GLY A 119 -28.90 -6.50 -9.57
C GLY A 119 -27.56 -6.92 -8.96
N MET A 120 -27.40 -6.77 -7.64
CA MET A 120 -26.25 -7.27 -6.88
C MET A 120 -26.10 -8.79 -7.05
N ILE A 121 -24.87 -9.21 -7.37
CA ILE A 121 -24.52 -10.62 -7.56
C ILE A 121 -23.73 -11.12 -6.35
N TRP A 122 -24.30 -11.12 -5.14
CA TRP A 122 -23.62 -11.60 -3.93
C TRP A 122 -24.23 -12.90 -3.42
N ARG A 123 -23.53 -14.02 -3.63
CA ARG A 123 -24.00 -15.36 -3.27
C ARG A 123 -22.82 -16.31 -3.06
N TYR A 124 -23.08 -17.48 -2.49
CA TYR A 124 -22.06 -18.53 -2.37
C TYR A 124 -21.73 -19.13 -3.74
N PRO A 125 -20.47 -19.08 -4.21
CA PRO A 125 -20.10 -19.55 -5.55
C PRO A 125 -19.67 -21.03 -5.59
N GLY A 126 -19.77 -21.76 -4.46
CA GLY A 126 -19.20 -23.11 -4.34
C GLY A 126 -17.71 -23.14 -3.97
N PHE A 127 -17.12 -21.99 -3.61
CA PHE A 127 -15.73 -21.88 -3.18
C PHE A 127 -15.67 -21.29 -1.75
N PRO A 128 -14.94 -21.91 -0.81
CA PRO A 128 -14.78 -21.36 0.54
C PRO A 128 -13.75 -20.24 0.56
N THR A 129 -13.87 -19.35 1.53
CA THR A 129 -12.98 -18.20 1.74
C THR A 129 -12.78 -18.00 3.24
N ILE A 130 -11.65 -17.43 3.63
CA ILE A 130 -11.25 -17.26 5.03
C ILE A 130 -11.86 -15.97 5.61
N VAL A 131 -11.77 -14.88 4.83
CA VAL A 131 -12.09 -13.52 5.30
C VAL A 131 -13.46 -13.05 4.82
N VAL A 132 -13.89 -13.50 3.64
CA VAL A 132 -15.13 -13.03 3.03
C VAL A 132 -16.35 -13.77 3.60
N THR A 133 -17.45 -13.06 3.84
CA THR A 133 -18.70 -13.66 4.31
C THR A 133 -19.77 -13.60 3.20
N TYR A 134 -20.04 -14.73 2.57
CA TYR A 134 -21.08 -14.79 1.55
C TYR A 134 -22.48 -14.71 2.16
N GLY A 135 -23.41 -14.09 1.44
CA GLY A 135 -24.84 -14.06 1.81
C GLY A 135 -25.21 -13.02 2.87
N THR A 136 -24.27 -12.21 3.36
CA THR A 136 -24.57 -11.05 4.21
C THR A 136 -25.07 -9.87 3.36
N SER A 137 -26.36 -9.52 3.46
CA SER A 137 -27.02 -8.58 2.56
C SER A 137 -26.94 -7.10 2.97
N THR A 138 -26.24 -6.77 4.06
CA THR A 138 -26.16 -5.40 4.62
C THR A 138 -24.74 -4.93 4.86
N ASP A 139 -23.75 -5.64 4.31
CA ASP A 139 -22.33 -5.38 4.55
C ASP A 139 -21.71 -4.46 3.48
N PHE A 140 -22.01 -3.15 3.53
CA PHE A 140 -21.58 -2.20 2.50
C PHE A 140 -20.54 -1.17 2.94
N PHE A 141 -20.82 -0.34 3.94
CA PHE A 141 -19.96 0.79 4.26
C PHE A 141 -18.85 0.42 5.27
N PHE A 142 -17.57 0.41 4.90
CA PHE A 142 -16.97 0.52 3.56
C PHE A 142 -16.51 -0.84 2.99
N SER A 143 -16.08 -0.85 1.74
CA SER A 143 -15.67 -2.08 1.05
C SER A 143 -14.41 -2.69 1.65
N GLY A 144 -14.56 -3.87 2.26
CA GLY A 144 -13.44 -4.63 2.84
C GLY A 144 -12.46 -5.13 1.78
N HIS A 145 -12.97 -5.56 0.62
CA HIS A 145 -12.15 -5.97 -0.53
C HIS A 145 -11.22 -4.84 -0.97
N MET A 146 -11.77 -3.64 -1.16
CA MET A 146 -10.96 -2.49 -1.58
C MET A 146 -9.98 -2.03 -0.51
N ALA A 147 -10.36 -2.10 0.76
CA ALA A 147 -9.46 -1.77 1.84
C ALA A 147 -8.27 -2.74 1.89
N LEU A 148 -8.49 -4.05 1.76
CA LEU A 148 -7.42 -5.05 1.76
C LEU A 148 -6.53 -4.99 0.52
N ALA A 149 -7.10 -4.90 -0.68
CA ALA A 149 -6.34 -4.78 -1.92
C ALA A 149 -5.47 -3.51 -1.93
N THR A 150 -6.05 -2.38 -1.51
CA THR A 150 -5.32 -1.11 -1.40
C THR A 150 -4.25 -1.19 -0.32
N LEU A 151 -4.54 -1.77 0.85
CA LEU A 151 -3.58 -1.93 1.93
C LEU A 151 -2.38 -2.80 1.50
N LEU A 152 -2.61 -3.92 0.81
CA LEU A 152 -1.51 -4.73 0.29
C LEU A 152 -0.67 -3.93 -0.72
N ALA A 153 -1.30 -3.19 -1.64
CA ALA A 153 -0.60 -2.39 -2.63
C ALA A 153 0.23 -1.26 -1.97
N THR A 154 -0.33 -0.54 -0.98
CA THR A 154 0.38 0.49 -0.23
C THR A 154 1.53 -0.10 0.58
N GLU A 155 1.36 -1.28 1.17
CA GLU A 155 2.42 -1.97 1.90
C GLU A 155 3.58 -2.37 0.99
N LEU A 156 3.30 -2.95 -0.18
CA LEU A 156 4.34 -3.29 -1.15
C LEU A 156 5.09 -2.05 -1.67
N THR A 157 4.38 -0.93 -1.87
CA THR A 157 5.00 0.33 -2.25
C THR A 157 5.87 0.91 -1.14
N ALA A 158 5.37 0.97 0.10
CA ALA A 158 6.10 1.50 1.23
C ALA A 158 7.35 0.69 1.58
N GLN A 159 7.30 -0.63 1.38
CA GLN A 159 8.43 -1.53 1.57
C GLN A 159 9.47 -1.46 0.43
N GLY A 160 9.25 -0.66 -0.61
CA GLY A 160 10.17 -0.53 -1.73
C GLY A 160 10.25 -1.80 -2.59
N ALA A 161 9.17 -2.59 -2.68
CA ALA A 161 9.15 -3.78 -3.52
C ALA A 161 9.49 -3.44 -4.98
N ALA A 162 9.99 -4.41 -5.76
CA ALA A 162 10.30 -4.19 -7.17
C ALA A 162 9.11 -3.57 -7.92
N ARG A 163 9.35 -2.59 -8.81
CA ARG A 163 8.30 -1.82 -9.51
C ARG A 163 7.23 -2.69 -10.16
N ARG A 164 7.62 -3.85 -10.73
CA ARG A 164 6.70 -4.83 -11.31
C ARG A 164 5.69 -5.39 -10.30
N LYS A 165 6.11 -5.63 -9.06
CA LYS A 165 5.24 -6.13 -7.98
C LYS A 165 4.28 -5.05 -7.52
N GLN A 166 4.74 -3.81 -7.41
CA GLN A 166 3.89 -2.67 -7.08
C GLN A 166 2.84 -2.45 -8.18
N ALA A 167 3.25 -2.45 -9.44
CA ALA A 167 2.36 -2.31 -10.59
C ALA A 167 1.33 -3.45 -10.63
N LEU A 168 1.74 -4.68 -10.35
CA LEU A 168 0.83 -5.82 -10.24
C LEU A 168 -0.20 -5.61 -9.12
N ALA A 169 0.23 -5.23 -7.91
CA ALA A 169 -0.68 -5.04 -6.77
C ALA A 169 -1.69 -3.92 -7.04
N TRP A 170 -1.26 -2.79 -7.58
CA TRP A 170 -2.17 -1.71 -7.97
C TRP A 170 -3.08 -2.09 -9.14
N GLY A 171 -2.58 -2.88 -10.09
CA GLY A 171 -3.38 -3.43 -11.18
C GLY A 171 -4.47 -4.38 -10.67
N VAL A 172 -4.13 -5.24 -9.70
CA VAL A 172 -5.10 -6.12 -9.03
C VAL A 172 -6.13 -5.31 -8.25
N ALA A 173 -5.72 -4.28 -7.49
CA ALA A 173 -6.66 -3.41 -6.78
C ALA A 173 -7.62 -2.67 -7.74
N LEU A 174 -7.14 -2.22 -8.90
CA LEU A 174 -8.00 -1.60 -9.92
C LEU A 174 -8.97 -2.61 -10.54
N LEU A 175 -8.49 -3.81 -10.86
CA LEU A 175 -9.34 -4.89 -11.37
C LEU A 175 -10.41 -5.28 -10.35
N GLN A 176 -10.02 -5.36 -9.08
CA GLN A 176 -10.91 -5.65 -7.96
C GLN A 176 -11.99 -4.58 -7.82
N ALA A 177 -11.66 -3.30 -7.97
CA ALA A 177 -12.64 -2.21 -8.01
C ALA A 177 -13.64 -2.37 -9.17
N LEU A 178 -13.16 -2.71 -10.37
CA LEU A 178 -14.01 -2.94 -11.53
C LEU A 178 -14.95 -4.13 -11.32
N ILE A 179 -14.46 -5.23 -10.74
CA ILE A 179 -15.27 -6.42 -10.40
C ILE A 179 -16.36 -6.04 -9.41
N ILE A 180 -15.99 -5.42 -8.29
CA ILE A 180 -16.92 -5.02 -7.22
C ILE A 180 -18.03 -4.12 -7.76
N LEU A 181 -17.68 -3.14 -8.59
CA LEU A 181 -18.65 -2.18 -9.13
C LEU A 181 -19.52 -2.80 -10.23
N SER A 182 -18.95 -3.69 -11.06
CA SER A 182 -19.70 -4.38 -12.13
C SER A 182 -20.67 -5.43 -11.58
N MET A 183 -20.25 -6.18 -10.56
CA MET A 183 -21.10 -7.15 -9.87
C MET A 183 -21.98 -6.51 -8.79
N ARG A 184 -21.80 -5.20 -8.56
CA ARG A 184 -22.51 -4.38 -7.60
C ARG A 184 -22.44 -4.94 -6.17
N PHE A 185 -21.29 -5.48 -5.77
CA PHE A 185 -21.04 -5.89 -4.38
C PHE A 185 -21.05 -4.69 -3.44
N HIS A 186 -20.68 -3.53 -3.97
CA HIS A 186 -20.60 -2.28 -3.22
C HIS A 186 -20.92 -1.09 -4.11
N TYR A 187 -21.29 0.01 -3.47
CA TYR A 187 -21.36 1.31 -4.10
C TYR A 187 -19.97 1.92 -4.28
N VAL A 188 -19.84 2.87 -5.21
CA VAL A 188 -18.59 3.61 -5.46
C VAL A 188 -18.11 4.35 -4.22
N THR A 189 -19.04 4.81 -3.38
CA THR A 189 -18.73 5.43 -2.09
C THR A 189 -18.01 4.47 -1.15
N ASP A 190 -18.42 3.20 -1.12
CA ASP A 190 -17.80 2.18 -0.28
C ASP A 190 -16.40 1.81 -0.80
N VAL A 191 -16.23 1.75 -2.13
CA VAL A 191 -14.95 1.50 -2.79
C VAL A 191 -13.95 2.62 -2.45
N VAL A 192 -14.36 3.88 -2.62
CA VAL A 192 -13.51 5.04 -2.30
C VAL A 192 -13.20 5.09 -0.81
N ALA A 193 -14.21 4.88 0.05
CA ALA A 193 -14.02 4.87 1.49
C ALA A 193 -13.08 3.74 1.93
N GLY A 194 -13.14 2.56 1.30
CA GLY A 194 -12.21 1.46 1.56
C GLY A 194 -10.77 1.81 1.22
N CYS A 195 -10.53 2.44 0.06
CA CYS A 195 -9.20 2.94 -0.30
C CYS A 195 -8.68 3.97 0.71
N LEU A 196 -9.52 4.95 1.09
CA LEU A 196 -9.15 5.98 2.06
C LEU A 196 -8.88 5.40 3.44
N ALA A 197 -9.70 4.44 3.89
CA ALA A 197 -9.51 3.74 5.14
C ALA A 197 -8.19 2.97 5.16
N ALA A 198 -7.81 2.31 4.07
CA ALA A 198 -6.51 1.64 3.95
C ALA A 198 -5.33 2.62 4.07
N VAL A 199 -5.41 3.77 3.39
CA VAL A 199 -4.39 4.82 3.50
C VAL A 199 -4.31 5.35 4.94
N ALA A 200 -5.45 5.70 5.54
CA ALA A 200 -5.51 6.19 6.91
C ALA A 200 -4.96 5.17 7.91
N ALA A 201 -5.36 3.90 7.78
CA ALA A 201 -4.87 2.79 8.60
C ALA A 201 -3.35 2.61 8.45
N THR A 202 -2.82 2.71 7.23
CA THR A 202 -1.36 2.64 6.99
C THR A 202 -0.63 3.76 7.72
N GLN A 203 -1.12 5.00 7.61
CA GLN A 203 -0.49 6.17 8.27
C GLN A 203 -0.56 6.09 9.80
N LEU A 204 -1.71 5.65 10.34
CA LEU A 204 -1.86 5.46 11.78
C LEU A 204 -1.00 4.31 12.27
N ALA A 205 -0.95 3.21 11.53
CA ALA A 205 -0.09 2.06 11.83
C ALA A 205 1.39 2.42 11.75
N ASP A 206 1.79 3.35 10.88
CA ASP A 206 3.16 3.87 10.85
C ASP A 206 3.54 4.57 12.15
N VAL A 207 2.67 5.45 12.66
CA VAL A 207 2.93 6.19 13.89
C VAL A 207 2.88 5.27 15.11
N CYS A 208 1.85 4.43 15.20
CA CYS A 208 1.64 3.52 16.33
C CYS A 208 2.61 2.35 16.30
N GLY A 209 2.88 1.75 15.13
CA GLY A 209 3.76 0.61 14.94
C GLY A 209 5.20 0.94 15.33
N ARG A 210 5.73 2.11 14.95
CA ARG A 210 7.06 2.56 15.41
C ARG A 210 7.17 2.63 16.93
N ARG A 211 6.11 3.07 17.62
CA ARG A 211 6.07 3.13 19.09
C ARG A 211 6.01 1.72 19.69
N LEU A 212 5.17 0.85 19.12
CA LEU A 212 5.06 -0.54 19.55
C LEU A 212 6.39 -1.28 19.38
N ASP A 213 6.99 -1.22 18.19
CA ASP A 213 8.25 -1.89 17.89
C ASP A 213 9.40 -1.39 18.79
N ALA A 214 9.43 -0.09 19.11
CA ALA A 214 10.39 0.47 20.05
C ALA A 214 10.15 0.01 21.51
N SER A 215 8.89 -0.13 21.92
CA SER A 215 8.52 -0.58 23.27
C SER A 215 8.74 -2.07 23.49
N VAL A 216 8.52 -2.89 22.46
CA VAL A 216 8.71 -4.35 22.46
C VAL A 216 10.14 -4.68 22.00
N ALA A 217 11.13 -3.94 22.52
CA ALA A 217 12.56 -4.05 22.20
C ALA A 217 13.22 -5.45 22.25
N PRO A 218 12.66 -6.56 22.81
CA PRO A 218 13.34 -7.86 22.78
C PRO A 218 13.52 -8.49 21.38
N TRP A 219 12.71 -8.17 20.36
CA TRP A 219 12.85 -8.78 19.03
C TRP A 219 14.18 -8.45 18.34
N LEU A 220 14.79 -7.31 18.70
CA LEU A 220 16.08 -6.83 18.18
C LEU A 220 17.27 -7.21 19.08
N LYS A 221 17.10 -7.25 20.41
CA LYS A 221 18.18 -7.62 21.35
C LYS A 221 18.63 -9.08 21.22
N ALA A 222 17.77 -9.98 20.76
CA ALA A 222 18.13 -11.38 20.53
C ALA A 222 19.27 -11.61 19.51
N ARG A 223 19.60 -10.61 18.66
CA ARG A 223 20.74 -10.69 17.73
C ARG A 223 22.03 -10.04 18.25
N ALA A 224 21.96 -9.14 19.23
CA ALA A 224 23.18 -8.60 19.85
C ALA A 224 23.84 -9.60 20.81
N GLY A 225 23.06 -10.54 21.36
CA GLY A 225 23.55 -11.66 22.17
C GLY A 225 23.94 -12.92 21.39
N ALA A 226 23.64 -12.97 20.09
CA ALA A 226 24.01 -14.07 19.19
C ALA A 226 25.26 -13.73 18.36
N ALA A 227 26.19 -12.97 18.94
CA ALA A 227 27.56 -12.94 18.45
C ALA A 227 28.14 -14.34 18.62
N ILE A 228 28.59 -14.90 17.50
CA ILE A 228 29.34 -16.16 17.41
C ILE A 228 30.39 -16.18 18.54
N PRO A 229 30.48 -17.24 19.38
CA PRO A 229 31.57 -17.33 20.34
C PRO A 229 32.88 -17.25 19.56
N ALA A 230 33.68 -16.23 19.86
CA ALA A 230 35.02 -16.06 19.30
C ALA A 230 35.89 -17.22 19.76
N HIS A 231 35.86 -18.31 19.01
CA HIS A 231 36.74 -19.45 19.20
C HIS A 231 37.81 -19.44 18.12
N ALA A 232 38.88 -18.67 18.35
CA ALA A 232 40.20 -18.94 17.78
C ALA A 232 41.25 -18.18 18.60
N ALA A 233 41.90 -18.91 19.48
CA ALA A 233 43.08 -18.49 20.22
C ALA A 233 44.23 -18.10 19.26
N PRO A 234 45.14 -17.20 19.66
CA PRO A 234 46.29 -16.86 18.85
C PRO A 234 47.29 -18.02 18.86
N ILE A 235 47.61 -18.56 17.68
CA ILE A 235 48.73 -19.48 17.51
C ILE A 235 50.02 -18.69 17.76
N ARG A 236 50.64 -18.90 18.92
CA ARG A 236 52.04 -18.57 19.18
C ARG A 236 52.91 -19.54 18.38
N SER A 237 53.68 -19.03 17.42
CA SER A 237 54.82 -19.77 16.87
C SER A 237 56.08 -19.43 17.67
N PRO A 238 56.98 -20.40 17.93
CA PRO A 238 58.13 -20.21 18.81
C PRO A 238 59.32 -19.56 18.09
N SER A 239 60.07 -18.82 18.90
CA SER A 239 61.39 -18.25 18.67
C SER A 239 62.36 -19.12 17.87
N ARG A 240 63.01 -18.53 16.86
CA ARG A 240 64.38 -18.83 16.43
C ARG A 240 65.11 -17.53 16.11
N THR A 241 66.21 -17.31 16.82
CA THR A 241 67.39 -16.52 16.43
C THR A 241 68.61 -17.38 16.75
N PRO A 242 69.84 -17.04 16.32
CA PRO A 242 70.28 -16.11 15.27
C PRO A 242 71.12 -16.83 14.19
N ASP A 243 71.50 -16.14 13.11
CA ASP A 243 72.87 -16.20 12.59
C ASP A 243 73.14 -15.06 11.61
N ALA A 244 74.40 -14.64 11.62
CA ALA A 244 74.92 -13.39 11.11
C ALA A 244 75.47 -13.50 9.66
N GLU A 245 75.81 -12.32 9.14
CA GLU A 245 76.80 -12.06 8.08
C GLU A 245 76.49 -12.54 6.64
N SER A 246 76.22 -11.58 5.76
CA SER A 246 77.28 -11.14 4.83
C SER A 246 76.91 -9.83 4.14
N ALA A 247 77.88 -8.92 4.12
CA ALA A 247 77.86 -7.65 3.42
C ALA A 247 78.14 -7.84 1.92
N SER A 248 77.54 -7.01 1.06
CA SER A 248 78.19 -6.51 -0.18
C SER A 248 77.24 -5.55 -0.94
N THR A 249 77.47 -4.24 -0.90
CA THR A 249 78.16 -3.40 -1.92
C THR A 249 77.34 -3.04 -3.18
N TYR A 250 76.75 -1.84 -3.21
CA TYR A 250 76.68 -0.89 -4.37
C TYR A 250 75.89 0.36 -3.90
N ARG A 251 76.47 1.47 -3.41
CA ARG A 251 77.32 2.53 -4.00
C ARG A 251 76.71 3.28 -5.20
N ARG A 252 76.44 4.58 -4.96
CA ARG A 252 76.45 5.74 -5.91
C ARG A 252 75.32 5.77 -6.96
N THR A 253 74.63 6.87 -7.27
CA THR A 253 74.89 8.34 -7.30
C THR A 253 73.52 9.06 -7.27
N GLY A 254 73.34 10.20 -6.58
CA GLY A 254 73.54 11.56 -7.13
C GLY A 254 72.25 12.09 -7.81
N ARG A 255 71.41 12.89 -7.16
CA ARG A 255 71.44 14.36 -7.00
C ARG A 255 70.90 15.13 -8.24
N ALA A 256 69.80 15.86 -8.00
CA ALA A 256 69.36 17.15 -8.56
C ALA A 256 69.32 17.38 -10.09
N GLN A 257 68.16 17.82 -10.59
CA GLN A 257 67.88 19.15 -11.20
C GLN A 257 66.45 19.10 -11.80
N GLU A 258 65.52 20.00 -11.48
CA GLU A 258 65.43 21.43 -11.83
C GLU A 258 64.82 21.64 -13.24
N GLU A 259 63.66 22.31 -13.24
CA GLU A 259 63.13 23.24 -14.26
C GLU A 259 62.61 22.80 -15.66
N GLN A 260 61.51 23.48 -16.01
CA GLN A 260 60.93 23.79 -17.34
C GLN A 260 60.01 22.77 -18.03
N ALA A 261 58.70 22.98 -17.88
CA ALA A 261 57.75 23.31 -18.97
C ALA A 261 56.40 23.77 -18.39
#